data_AF-A0A0E0GHU0-F1
#
_entry.id   AF-A0A0E0GHU0-F1
#
_cell.length_a   1.000
_cell.length_b   1.000
_cell.length_c   1.000
_cell.angle_alpha   90.00
_cell.angle_beta   90.00
_cell.angle_gamma   90.00
#
_symmetry.space_group_name_H-M   'P 1'
#
loop_
_entity.id
_entity.type
_entity.pdbx_description
1 polymer ?
#
loop_
_entity_poly.entity_id
_entity_poly.type
_entity_poly.pdbx_seq_one_letter_code
_entity_poly.pdbx_strand_id
1 'polypeptide(L)'
;MFIQKAWRTAAFGVYGFTQFTKSGFVEHAKKFREEDMQIRLDGKNCLVTGANSGIGFATAEGLASRLELNFAVNVAATYTLTELVMPLLEKAAPDARVITVSSGGMYTEPLNKDLQFGENNFNGTQQYARNKRVQVALTERWSEKCSNKGVGFYSMHPGWADTPGVSKSLPGLSENSPIAILSSSPSNRSYVSSAHPLASSLLLLLIHKRSSEMNDLFSSSSFKKYADASPASGVGGSDMEAGGEGVVNLDRFFEDVEGVKEDMKGLEALYKRLQSTNEETKTAHDARAVKALRSRMDGDVEQVLRRAKAVKGKLEALDRDNATSRKVPGCGPGSSTDRTRTSVVAGLGKKLKDIMDDFQV
;
A
#
# COMPACT_ATOMS: atom_id res chain seq x y z
N MET A 1 -4.66 16.86 50.07
CA MET A 1 -4.45 16.57 48.63
C MET A 1 -3.68 15.26 48.38
N PHE A 2 -2.65 14.92 49.15
CA PHE A 2 -1.86 13.67 49.00
C PHE A 2 -2.64 12.38 49.28
N ILE A 3 -3.38 12.31 50.38
CA ILE A 3 -4.13 11.11 50.80
C ILE A 3 -5.18 10.71 49.75
N GLN A 4 -5.88 11.67 49.16
CA GLN A 4 -6.89 11.43 48.13
C GLN A 4 -6.26 10.91 46.81
N LYS A 5 -5.05 11.38 46.48
CA LYS A 5 -4.30 10.91 45.31
C LYS A 5 -3.79 9.48 45.53
N ALA A 6 -3.22 9.19 46.71
CA ALA A 6 -2.77 7.86 47.09
C ALA A 6 -3.93 6.85 47.11
N TRP A 7 -5.08 7.23 47.67
CA TRP A 7 -6.28 6.39 47.68
C TRP A 7 -6.79 6.11 46.26
N ARG A 8 -6.86 7.12 45.38
CA ARG A 8 -7.25 6.93 43.98
C ARG A 8 -6.31 6.00 43.23
N THR A 9 -4.99 6.15 43.41
CA THR A 9 -3.99 5.28 42.80
C THR A 9 -4.10 3.84 43.31
N ALA A 10 -4.29 3.66 44.62
CA ALA A 10 -4.46 2.34 45.21
C ALA A 10 -5.77 1.68 44.76
N ALA A 11 -6.88 2.41 44.77
CA ALA A 11 -8.18 1.92 44.34
C ALA A 11 -8.18 1.54 42.85
N PHE A 12 -7.61 2.40 42.00
CA PHE A 12 -7.47 2.11 40.56
C PHE A 12 -6.49 0.96 40.31
N GLY A 13 -5.40 0.87 41.07
CA GLY A 13 -4.44 -0.23 41.00
C GLY A 13 -5.08 -1.56 41.37
N VAL A 14 -5.75 -1.65 42.53
CA VAL A 14 -6.41 -2.88 43.01
C VAL A 14 -7.53 -3.31 42.06
N TYR A 15 -8.37 -2.37 41.62
CA TYR A 15 -9.38 -2.67 40.60
C TYR A 15 -8.73 -3.12 39.29
N GLY A 16 -7.67 -2.43 38.86
CA GLY A 16 -6.80 -2.77 37.74
C GLY A 16 -6.34 -4.22 37.76
N PHE A 17 -5.69 -4.61 38.85
CA PHE A 17 -5.13 -5.94 39.06
C PHE A 17 -6.18 -7.04 39.11
N THR A 18 -7.36 -6.77 39.66
CA THR A 18 -8.42 -7.77 39.82
C THR A 18 -9.29 -7.94 38.57
N GLN A 19 -9.35 -6.94 37.68
CA GLN A 19 -10.26 -6.95 36.53
C GLN A 19 -9.53 -7.09 35.19
N PHE A 20 -8.40 -6.41 35.00
CA PHE A 20 -7.74 -6.25 33.70
C PHE A 20 -6.44 -7.05 33.56
N THR A 21 -6.19 -8.00 34.47
CA THR A 21 -5.11 -8.97 34.36
C THR A 21 -5.64 -10.31 33.84
N LYS A 22 -4.72 -11.20 33.43
CA LYS A 22 -5.07 -12.55 32.97
C LYS A 22 -5.90 -13.32 34.01
N SER A 23 -5.55 -13.21 35.29
CA SER A 23 -6.30 -13.87 36.37
C SER A 23 -7.70 -13.27 36.54
N GLY A 24 -7.82 -11.95 36.45
CA GLY A 24 -9.11 -11.26 36.43
C GLY A 24 -9.99 -11.74 35.28
N PHE A 25 -9.46 -11.78 34.06
CA PHE A 25 -10.18 -12.27 32.88
C PHE A 25 -10.70 -13.70 33.06
N VAL A 26 -9.85 -14.64 33.52
CA VAL A 26 -10.24 -16.04 33.73
C VAL A 26 -11.38 -16.15 34.75
N GLU A 27 -11.39 -15.32 35.78
CA GLU A 27 -12.43 -15.35 36.80
C GLU A 27 -13.76 -14.77 36.29
N HIS A 28 -13.72 -13.69 35.51
CA HIS A 28 -14.92 -13.09 34.91
C HIS A 28 -15.51 -13.93 33.78
N ALA A 29 -14.66 -14.57 32.97
CA ALA A 29 -15.09 -15.44 31.88
C ALA A 29 -15.99 -16.58 32.39
N LYS A 30 -15.79 -17.08 33.62
CA LYS A 30 -16.64 -18.12 34.23
C LYS A 30 -18.08 -17.68 34.46
N LYS A 31 -18.31 -16.37 34.64
CA LYS A 31 -19.63 -15.78 34.92
C LYS A 31 -20.21 -15.08 33.68
N PHE A 32 -19.47 -15.05 32.57
CA PHE A 32 -19.89 -14.43 31.35
C PHE A 32 -21.04 -15.24 30.73
N ARG A 33 -22.13 -14.55 30.38
CA ARG A 33 -23.25 -15.16 29.67
C ARG A 33 -23.13 -14.80 28.21
N GLU A 34 -23.10 -15.80 27.33
CA GLU A 34 -23.07 -15.54 25.87
C GLU A 34 -24.27 -14.71 25.40
N GLU A 35 -25.40 -14.79 26.10
CA GLU A 35 -26.58 -13.97 25.84
C GLU A 35 -26.32 -12.46 25.98
N ASP A 36 -25.35 -12.05 26.81
CA ASP A 36 -24.96 -10.64 26.94
C ASP A 36 -24.40 -10.10 25.61
N MET A 37 -23.87 -10.98 24.74
CA MET A 37 -23.45 -10.63 23.36
C MET A 37 -24.61 -10.48 22.39
N GLN A 38 -25.86 -10.73 22.79
CA GLN A 38 -27.05 -10.56 21.94
C GLN A 38 -27.86 -9.32 22.30
N ILE A 39 -27.43 -8.57 23.32
CA ILE A 39 -28.10 -7.34 23.74
C ILE A 39 -28.09 -6.33 22.58
N ARG A 40 -29.29 -5.80 22.29
CA ARG A 40 -29.50 -4.72 21.32
C ARG A 40 -29.13 -3.39 21.98
N LEU A 41 -28.26 -2.63 21.31
CA LEU A 41 -27.79 -1.31 21.76
C LEU A 41 -28.49 -0.19 20.99
N ASP A 42 -29.77 -0.35 20.66
CA ASP A 42 -30.51 0.60 19.84
C ASP A 42 -30.48 2.01 20.45
N GLY A 43 -30.16 3.01 19.63
CA GLY A 43 -30.07 4.41 20.05
C GLY A 43 -28.84 4.75 20.91
N LYS A 44 -27.89 3.82 21.11
CA LYS A 44 -26.61 4.10 21.77
C LYS A 44 -25.52 4.30 20.72
N ASN A 45 -24.77 5.39 20.83
CA ASN A 45 -23.59 5.65 20.01
C ASN A 45 -22.34 5.35 20.84
N CYS A 46 -21.56 4.36 20.40
CA CYS A 46 -20.31 3.98 21.06
C CYS A 46 -19.15 4.17 20.08
N LEU A 47 -18.06 4.80 20.53
CA LEU A 47 -16.82 4.88 19.78
C LEU A 47 -15.82 3.84 20.30
N VAL A 48 -15.36 2.95 19.42
CA VAL A 48 -14.30 1.99 19.75
C VAL A 48 -12.97 2.59 19.31
N THR A 49 -12.13 2.97 20.28
CA THR A 49 -10.75 3.41 20.02
C THR A 49 -9.78 2.24 20.08
N GLY A 50 -8.68 2.28 19.32
CA GLY A 50 -7.68 1.20 19.34
C GLY A 50 -8.14 -0.08 18.64
N ALA A 51 -9.01 0.03 17.63
CA ALA A 51 -9.58 -1.10 16.90
C ALA A 51 -8.57 -1.92 16.07
N ASN A 52 -7.29 -1.54 16.04
CA ASN A 52 -6.25 -2.28 15.33
C ASN A 52 -5.69 -3.47 16.12
N SER A 53 -5.82 -3.49 17.45
CA SER A 53 -5.31 -4.60 18.28
C SER A 53 -6.03 -4.73 19.62
N GLY A 54 -5.84 -5.86 20.30
CA GLY A 54 -6.33 -6.07 21.67
C GLY A 54 -7.85 -5.99 21.81
N ILE A 55 -8.33 -5.44 22.93
CA ILE A 55 -9.75 -5.39 23.27
C ILE A 55 -10.55 -4.57 22.26
N GLY A 56 -9.98 -3.47 21.76
CA GLY A 56 -10.63 -2.64 20.73
C GLY A 56 -10.87 -3.43 19.44
N PHE A 57 -9.88 -4.20 18.99
CA PHE A 57 -10.02 -5.07 17.82
C PHE A 57 -11.08 -6.16 18.03
N ALA A 58 -11.01 -6.90 19.15
CA ALA A 58 -12.00 -7.95 19.46
C ALA A 58 -13.43 -7.39 19.59
N THR A 59 -13.57 -6.18 20.14
CA THR A 59 -14.87 -5.48 20.22
C THR A 59 -15.37 -5.11 18.83
N ALA A 60 -14.51 -4.57 17.97
CA ALA A 60 -14.86 -4.23 16.59
C ALA A 60 -15.24 -5.49 15.79
N GLU A 61 -14.51 -6.59 15.97
CA GLU A 61 -14.79 -7.88 15.33
C GLU A 61 -16.14 -8.47 15.79
N GLY A 62 -16.42 -8.48 17.10
CA GLY A 62 -17.69 -8.97 17.64
C GLY A 62 -18.90 -8.09 17.26
N LEU A 63 -18.70 -6.80 17.06
CA LEU A 63 -19.74 -5.92 16.51
C LEU A 63 -19.93 -6.15 15.01
N ALA A 64 -18.84 -6.32 14.27
CA ALA A 64 -18.86 -6.56 12.84
C ALA A 64 -19.46 -7.93 12.49
N SER A 65 -19.27 -8.96 13.32
CA SER A 65 -19.79 -10.32 13.08
C SER A 65 -21.32 -10.42 13.06
N ARG A 66 -22.03 -9.39 13.56
CA ARG A 66 -23.49 -9.28 13.45
C ARG A 66 -23.97 -8.84 12.07
N LEU A 67 -23.05 -8.44 11.21
CA LEU A 67 -23.28 -7.98 9.85
C LEU A 67 -22.39 -8.78 8.89
N GLU A 68 -22.75 -8.79 7.60
CA GLU A 68 -21.80 -9.23 6.59
C GLU A 68 -20.58 -8.28 6.59
N LEU A 69 -19.36 -8.85 6.60
CA LEU A 69 -18.14 -8.09 6.87
C LEU A 69 -17.89 -6.96 5.86
N ASN A 70 -18.10 -7.19 4.57
CA ASN A 70 -17.94 -6.14 3.57
C ASN A 70 -18.96 -5.02 3.81
N PHE A 71 -20.20 -5.36 4.16
CA PHE A 71 -21.25 -4.37 4.45
C PHE A 71 -20.93 -3.57 5.71
N ALA A 72 -20.52 -4.25 6.78
CA ALA A 72 -20.10 -3.63 8.04
C ALA A 72 -19.02 -2.57 7.80
N VAL A 73 -17.96 -2.95 7.09
CA VAL A 73 -16.78 -2.09 6.89
C VAL A 73 -17.04 -1.02 5.84
N ASN A 74 -17.56 -1.38 4.67
CA ASN A 74 -17.67 -0.42 3.56
C ASN A 74 -18.87 0.50 3.71
N VAL A 75 -20.03 0.00 4.16
CA VAL A 75 -21.27 0.79 4.16
C VAL A 75 -21.63 1.25 5.57
N ALA A 76 -21.84 0.33 6.51
CA ALA A 76 -22.38 0.66 7.83
C ALA A 76 -21.43 1.57 8.62
N ALA A 77 -20.13 1.26 8.64
CA ALA A 77 -19.14 2.09 9.31
C ALA A 77 -19.01 3.47 8.66
N THR A 78 -18.93 3.54 7.33
CA THR A 78 -18.84 4.82 6.59
C THR A 78 -20.07 5.70 6.83
N TYR A 79 -21.26 5.11 6.75
CA TYR A 79 -22.53 5.81 7.02
C TYR A 79 -22.57 6.35 8.45
N THR A 80 -22.31 5.48 9.42
CA THR A 80 -22.36 5.82 10.85
C THR A 80 -21.34 6.91 11.18
N LEU A 81 -20.11 6.76 10.71
CA LEU A 81 -19.06 7.76 10.93
C LEU A 81 -19.48 9.11 10.35
N THR A 82 -19.95 9.13 9.10
CA THR A 82 -20.36 10.37 8.41
C THR A 82 -21.51 11.07 9.12
N GLU A 83 -22.55 10.32 9.53
CA GLU A 83 -23.68 10.89 10.29
C GLU A 83 -23.23 11.41 11.67
N LEU A 84 -22.33 10.71 12.37
CA LEU A 84 -21.82 11.13 13.68
C LEU A 84 -20.93 12.38 13.60
N VAL A 85 -20.12 12.53 12.55
CA VAL A 85 -19.27 13.71 12.37
C VAL A 85 -19.99 14.88 11.71
N MET A 86 -21.23 14.69 11.23
CA MET A 86 -22.00 15.72 10.53
C MET A 86 -22.07 17.06 11.30
N PRO A 87 -22.32 17.10 12.63
CA PRO A 87 -22.35 18.37 13.36
C PRO A 87 -21.01 19.10 13.38
N LEU A 88 -19.89 18.38 13.25
CA LEU A 88 -18.55 18.97 13.16
C LEU A 88 -18.26 19.46 11.74
N LEU A 89 -18.71 18.71 10.71
CA LEU A 89 -18.61 19.13 9.32
C LEU A 89 -19.41 20.42 9.07
N GLU A 90 -20.61 20.54 9.64
CA GLU A 90 -21.41 21.76 9.56
C GLU A 90 -20.73 22.96 10.21
N LYS A 91 -20.03 22.77 11.34
CA LYS A 91 -19.23 23.84 11.97
C LYS A 91 -18.01 24.24 11.14
N ALA A 92 -17.50 23.33 10.31
CA ALA A 92 -16.37 23.57 9.41
C ALA A 92 -16.80 24.04 8.01
N ALA A 93 -18.10 24.22 7.77
CA ALA A 93 -18.60 24.81 6.53
C ALA A 93 -18.13 26.28 6.37
N PRO A 94 -17.92 26.77 5.13
CA PRO A 94 -18.23 26.15 3.85
C PRO A 94 -17.12 25.25 3.28
N ASP A 95 -16.03 25.04 4.01
CA ASP A 95 -14.84 24.33 3.52
C ASP A 95 -14.86 22.83 3.81
N ALA A 96 -15.83 22.36 4.59
CA ALA A 96 -16.01 20.95 4.90
C ALA A 96 -16.34 20.12 3.64
N ARG A 97 -15.58 19.05 3.43
CA ARG A 97 -15.74 18.14 2.29
C ARG A 97 -15.70 16.69 2.77
N VAL A 98 -16.60 15.87 2.25
CA VAL A 98 -16.60 14.42 2.45
C VAL A 98 -16.37 13.76 1.09
N ILE A 99 -15.32 12.94 1.00
CA ILE A 99 -14.93 12.25 -0.23
C ILE A 99 -15.03 10.76 0.00
N THR A 100 -15.99 10.12 -0.65
CA THR A 100 -16.19 8.67 -0.60
C THR A 100 -15.40 8.00 -1.72
N VAL A 101 -14.43 7.15 -1.35
CA VAL A 101 -13.66 6.36 -2.32
C VAL A 101 -14.35 5.03 -2.59
N SER A 102 -14.91 4.92 -3.79
CA SER A 102 -15.57 3.73 -4.31
C SER A 102 -14.63 2.92 -5.24
N SER A 103 -15.18 2.00 -6.05
CA SER A 103 -14.46 1.12 -6.96
C SER A 103 -15.13 1.04 -8.33
N GLY A 104 -14.37 0.82 -9.40
CA GLY A 104 -14.92 0.59 -10.74
C GLY A 104 -15.86 -0.62 -10.84
N GLY A 105 -15.70 -1.62 -9.96
CA GLY A 105 -16.63 -2.75 -9.87
C GLY A 105 -18.07 -2.33 -9.59
N MET A 106 -18.31 -1.16 -9.00
CA MET A 106 -19.67 -0.66 -8.73
C MET A 106 -20.52 -0.50 -10.00
N TYR A 107 -19.91 -0.35 -11.19
CA TYR A 107 -20.64 -0.20 -12.45
C TYR A 107 -21.36 -1.48 -12.88
N THR A 108 -20.95 -2.64 -12.36
CA THR A 108 -21.55 -3.93 -12.72
C THR A 108 -22.79 -4.26 -11.90
N GLU A 109 -23.06 -3.53 -10.82
CA GLU A 109 -24.15 -3.81 -9.89
C GLU A 109 -25.19 -2.68 -9.86
N PRO A 110 -26.50 -2.98 -9.97
CA PRO A 110 -27.55 -2.02 -9.71
C PRO A 110 -27.67 -1.73 -8.21
N LEU A 111 -28.32 -0.62 -7.86
CA LEU A 111 -28.77 -0.41 -6.48
C LEU A 111 -29.83 -1.46 -6.14
N ASN A 112 -29.67 -2.11 -4.98
CA ASN A 112 -30.56 -3.16 -4.50
C ASN A 112 -30.98 -2.86 -3.05
N LYS A 113 -31.96 -3.62 -2.56
CA LYS A 113 -32.44 -3.55 -1.17
C LYS A 113 -31.77 -4.58 -0.25
N ASP A 114 -31.13 -5.60 -0.83
CA ASP A 114 -30.40 -6.62 -0.09
C ASP A 114 -28.95 -6.20 0.13
N LEU A 115 -28.74 -5.47 1.22
CA LEU A 115 -27.45 -4.85 1.52
C LEU A 115 -26.41 -5.83 2.06
N GLN A 116 -26.80 -7.03 2.51
CA GLN A 116 -25.92 -7.99 3.19
C GLN A 116 -25.75 -9.31 2.44
N PHE A 117 -26.30 -9.42 1.23
CA PHE A 117 -26.21 -10.62 0.40
C PHE A 117 -26.89 -11.83 1.08
N GLY A 118 -28.20 -11.76 1.28
CA GLY A 118 -29.00 -12.79 1.94
C GLY A 118 -29.23 -14.06 1.11
N GLU A 119 -28.70 -14.15 -0.13
CA GLU A 119 -28.84 -15.31 -1.00
C GLU A 119 -27.87 -16.45 -0.63
N ASN A 120 -28.28 -17.69 -0.88
CA ASN A 120 -27.53 -18.91 -0.50
C ASN A 120 -26.14 -19.06 -1.16
N ASN A 121 -25.85 -18.30 -2.22
CA ASN A 121 -24.60 -18.38 -2.99
C ASN A 121 -23.77 -17.11 -2.82
N PHE A 122 -23.26 -16.89 -1.60
CA PHE A 122 -22.48 -15.69 -1.28
C PHE A 122 -21.31 -15.49 -2.25
N ASN A 123 -21.25 -14.31 -2.87
CA ASN A 123 -20.15 -13.89 -3.72
C ASN A 123 -19.53 -12.59 -3.17
N GLY A 124 -18.36 -12.72 -2.52
CA GLY A 124 -17.69 -11.58 -1.88
C GLY A 124 -17.31 -10.44 -2.83
N THR A 125 -16.94 -10.76 -4.07
CA THR A 125 -16.64 -9.74 -5.11
C THR A 125 -17.90 -8.98 -5.49
N GLN A 126 -19.00 -9.70 -5.71
CA GLN A 126 -20.28 -9.08 -6.04
C GLN A 126 -20.79 -8.23 -4.88
N GLN A 127 -20.71 -8.76 -3.66
CA GLN A 127 -21.10 -8.04 -2.45
C GLN A 127 -20.25 -6.78 -2.24
N TYR A 128 -18.94 -6.84 -2.49
CA TYR A 128 -18.09 -5.67 -2.50
C TYR A 128 -18.53 -4.64 -3.54
N ALA A 129 -18.82 -5.06 -4.79
CA ALA A 129 -19.31 -4.16 -5.84
C ALA A 129 -20.65 -3.52 -5.47
N ARG A 130 -21.59 -4.27 -4.88
CA ARG A 130 -22.87 -3.76 -4.34
C ARG A 130 -22.63 -2.71 -3.25
N ASN A 131 -21.74 -2.98 -2.30
CA ASN A 131 -21.39 -2.03 -1.23
C ASN A 131 -20.78 -0.73 -1.77
N LYS A 132 -19.90 -0.84 -2.77
CA LYS A 132 -19.32 0.30 -3.48
C LYS A 132 -20.36 1.10 -4.28
N ARG A 133 -21.39 0.44 -4.82
CA ARG A 133 -22.54 1.12 -5.42
C ARG A 133 -23.38 1.88 -4.39
N VAL A 134 -23.62 1.29 -3.23
CA VAL A 134 -24.36 1.95 -2.12
C VAL A 134 -23.61 3.18 -1.61
N GLN A 135 -22.29 3.12 -1.47
CA GLN A 135 -21.46 4.28 -1.08
C GLN A 135 -21.66 5.50 -1.99
N VAL A 136 -21.75 5.30 -3.31
CA VAL A 136 -22.01 6.38 -4.27
C VAL A 136 -23.41 6.96 -4.08
N ALA A 137 -24.42 6.11 -3.91
CA ALA A 137 -25.79 6.56 -3.69
C ALA A 137 -25.96 7.31 -2.36
N LEU A 138 -25.27 6.88 -1.30
CA LEU A 138 -25.23 7.60 -0.03
C LEU A 138 -24.61 9.00 -0.19
N THR A 139 -23.54 9.10 -0.99
CA THR A 139 -22.89 10.37 -1.28
C THR A 139 -23.82 11.35 -2.00
N GLU A 140 -24.53 10.87 -3.02
CA GLU A 140 -25.57 11.65 -3.71
C GLU A 140 -26.65 12.11 -2.72
N ARG A 141 -27.13 11.19 -1.88
CA ARG A 141 -28.17 11.50 -0.89
C ARG A 141 -27.72 12.53 0.15
N TRP A 142 -26.47 12.46 0.62
CA TRP A 142 -25.92 13.46 1.53
C TRP A 142 -25.75 14.81 0.85
N SER A 143 -25.31 14.83 -0.41
CA SER A 143 -25.21 16.07 -1.19
C SER A 143 -26.56 16.78 -1.30
N GLU A 144 -27.65 16.04 -1.56
CA GLU A 144 -29.00 16.60 -1.57
C GLU A 144 -29.42 17.10 -0.19
N LYS A 145 -29.32 16.24 0.83
CA LYS A 145 -29.77 16.50 2.21
C LYS A 145 -29.02 17.66 2.86
N CYS A 146 -27.76 17.88 2.47
CA CYS A 146 -26.87 18.88 3.05
C CYS A 146 -26.61 20.07 2.11
N SER A 147 -27.36 20.20 1.03
CA SER A 147 -27.22 21.28 0.04
C SER A 147 -27.24 22.69 0.66
N ASN A 148 -28.02 22.88 1.73
CA ASN A 148 -28.12 24.15 2.47
C ASN A 148 -27.13 24.29 3.65
N LYS A 149 -26.27 23.28 3.89
CA LYS A 149 -25.36 23.23 5.04
C LYS A 149 -23.92 23.64 4.71
N GLY A 150 -23.62 23.91 3.43
CA GLY A 150 -22.27 24.29 2.99
C GLY A 150 -21.22 23.18 3.09
N VAL A 151 -21.64 21.93 3.28
CA VAL A 151 -20.77 20.74 3.27
C VAL A 151 -20.84 20.11 1.88
N GLY A 152 -19.68 19.92 1.24
CA GLY A 152 -19.59 19.30 -0.07
C GLY A 152 -19.42 17.78 0.02
N PHE A 153 -20.18 17.02 -0.75
CA PHE A 153 -20.11 15.55 -0.80
C PHE A 153 -19.71 15.09 -2.20
N TYR A 154 -18.66 14.27 -2.28
CA TYR A 154 -18.09 13.82 -3.54
C TYR A 154 -17.79 12.33 -3.49
N SER A 155 -17.91 11.67 -4.64
CA SER A 155 -17.46 10.29 -4.80
C SER A 155 -16.43 10.20 -5.89
N MET A 156 -15.47 9.30 -5.74
CA MET A 156 -14.50 8.97 -6.76
C MET A 156 -14.19 7.47 -6.75
N HIS A 157 -13.63 6.96 -7.83
CA HIS A 157 -12.94 5.67 -7.83
C HIS A 157 -11.56 5.85 -8.48
N PRO A 158 -10.52 5.13 -8.03
CA PRO A 158 -9.14 5.34 -8.50
C PRO A 158 -8.87 4.77 -9.91
N GLY A 159 -9.91 4.54 -10.71
CA GLY A 159 -9.85 3.70 -11.91
C GLY A 159 -9.64 2.22 -11.58
N TRP A 160 -9.39 1.42 -12.60
CA TRP A 160 -8.88 0.06 -12.43
C TRP A 160 -7.41 0.17 -12.02
N ALA A 161 -7.06 -0.37 -10.86
CA ALA A 161 -5.73 -0.35 -10.32
C ALA A 161 -5.28 -1.80 -10.16
N ASP A 162 -4.18 -2.15 -10.81
CA ASP A 162 -3.56 -3.45 -10.62
C ASP A 162 -2.85 -3.42 -9.26
N THR A 163 -3.51 -3.99 -8.26
CA THR A 163 -3.00 -4.09 -6.89
C THR A 163 -3.03 -5.55 -6.48
N PRO A 164 -2.12 -6.02 -5.61
CA PRO A 164 -2.10 -7.42 -5.15
C PRO A 164 -3.44 -7.90 -4.59
N GLY A 165 -4.24 -6.99 -4.00
CA GLY A 165 -5.59 -7.27 -3.54
C GLY A 165 -6.56 -7.61 -4.68
N VAL A 166 -6.48 -6.90 -5.81
CA VAL A 166 -7.32 -7.17 -6.99
C VAL A 166 -6.90 -8.48 -7.66
N SER A 167 -5.60 -8.73 -7.83
CA SER A 167 -5.10 -9.97 -8.47
C SER A 167 -5.43 -11.21 -7.63
N LYS A 168 -5.38 -11.11 -6.30
CA LYS A 168 -5.78 -12.19 -5.38
C LYS A 168 -7.29 -12.44 -5.35
N SER A 169 -8.10 -11.40 -5.46
CA SER A 169 -9.57 -11.50 -5.38
C SER A 169 -10.26 -11.72 -6.73
N LEU A 170 -9.61 -11.38 -7.85
CA LEU A 170 -10.16 -11.41 -9.21
C LEU A 170 -9.14 -11.84 -10.27
N PRO A 171 -8.66 -13.10 -10.26
CA PRO A 171 -7.62 -13.57 -11.18
C PRO A 171 -8.02 -13.43 -12.66
N GLY A 172 -9.27 -13.73 -13.02
CA GLY A 172 -9.75 -13.63 -14.41
C GLY A 172 -9.91 -12.21 -14.97
N LEU A 173 -9.89 -11.17 -14.12
CA LEU A 173 -9.94 -9.77 -14.55
C LEU A 173 -8.55 -9.29 -15.04
N SER A 174 -7.48 -9.90 -14.52
CA SER A 174 -6.09 -9.59 -14.89
C SER A 174 -5.68 -10.22 -16.23
N GLU A 175 -6.25 -11.37 -16.60
CA GLU A 175 -5.80 -12.13 -17.77
C GLU A 175 -6.58 -11.84 -19.07
N ASN A 176 -7.87 -11.46 -19.02
CA ASN A 176 -8.73 -11.52 -20.22
C ASN A 176 -9.73 -10.36 -20.43
N SER A 177 -9.61 -9.22 -19.73
CA SER A 177 -10.57 -8.12 -19.91
C SER A 177 -10.07 -6.99 -20.83
N PRO A 178 -10.80 -6.61 -21.91
CA PRO A 178 -10.48 -5.41 -22.70
C PRO A 178 -10.59 -4.11 -21.87
N ILE A 179 -11.18 -4.16 -20.67
CA ILE A 179 -11.28 -3.05 -19.72
C ILE A 179 -9.95 -2.86 -18.96
N ALA A 180 -9.15 -3.91 -18.77
CA ALA A 180 -7.81 -3.80 -18.20
C ALA A 180 -6.89 -2.97 -19.12
N ILE A 181 -7.11 -3.04 -20.44
CA ILE A 181 -6.35 -2.30 -21.47
C ILE A 181 -6.63 -0.79 -21.40
N LEU A 182 -7.81 -0.35 -20.98
CA LEU A 182 -8.14 1.08 -20.79
C LEU A 182 -7.30 1.75 -19.67
N SER A 183 -6.64 0.97 -18.81
CA SER A 183 -5.70 1.48 -17.80
C SER A 183 -4.34 1.93 -18.37
N SER A 184 -4.01 1.48 -19.59
CA SER A 184 -2.71 1.72 -20.24
C SER A 184 -2.65 2.98 -21.11
N SER A 185 -3.79 3.67 -21.30
CA SER A 185 -3.84 4.92 -22.07
C SER A 185 -3.67 6.15 -21.17
N PRO A 186 -2.68 7.03 -21.41
CA PRO A 186 -2.41 8.23 -20.60
C PRO A 186 -3.60 9.22 -20.52
N SER A 187 -4.57 9.12 -21.42
CA SER A 187 -5.59 10.15 -21.63
C SER A 187 -6.87 10.00 -20.81
N ASN A 188 -7.10 8.90 -20.07
CA ASN A 188 -8.42 8.64 -19.44
C ASN A 188 -8.43 8.61 -17.90
N ARG A 189 -7.41 9.17 -17.24
CA ARG A 189 -7.26 9.13 -15.78
C ARG A 189 -7.81 10.38 -15.10
N SER A 190 -9.13 10.61 -15.17
CA SER A 190 -9.94 11.45 -14.25
C SER A 190 -11.39 11.57 -14.75
N TYR A 191 -12.33 10.76 -14.27
CA TYR A 191 -13.74 11.17 -14.26
C TYR A 191 -14.08 11.61 -12.84
N VAL A 192 -13.83 12.90 -12.59
CA VAL A 192 -14.33 13.62 -11.41
C VAL A 192 -15.63 14.30 -11.87
N SER A 193 -16.76 13.90 -11.30
CA SER A 193 -17.97 14.71 -11.46
C SER A 193 -17.84 15.97 -10.59
N SER A 194 -17.65 17.09 -11.30
CA SER A 194 -17.65 18.51 -10.91
C SER A 194 -16.58 19.06 -9.94
N ALA A 195 -15.64 19.79 -10.57
CA ALA A 195 -14.92 21.01 -10.19
C ALA A 195 -13.79 20.95 -9.11
N HIS A 196 -12.58 21.31 -9.59
CA HIS A 196 -11.26 21.44 -8.95
C HIS A 196 -11.13 22.39 -7.73
N PRO A 197 -10.00 22.39 -6.97
CA PRO A 197 -8.81 21.52 -7.06
C PRO A 197 -8.45 20.80 -5.73
N LEU A 198 -8.28 19.47 -5.80
CA LEU A 198 -7.75 18.63 -4.72
C LEU A 198 -6.43 18.03 -5.18
N ALA A 199 -5.32 18.65 -4.80
CA ALA A 199 -3.99 18.28 -5.29
C ALA A 199 -3.13 17.53 -4.26
N SER A 200 -3.47 17.52 -2.96
CA SER A 200 -2.66 16.81 -1.94
C SER A 200 -3.00 15.33 -1.77
N SER A 201 -4.28 14.92 -1.85
CA SER A 201 -4.66 13.50 -1.66
C SER A 201 -4.36 12.59 -2.85
N LEU A 202 -4.14 13.16 -4.04
CA LEU A 202 -3.75 12.40 -5.23
C LEU A 202 -2.26 11.98 -5.20
N LEU A 203 -1.45 12.65 -4.38
CA LEU A 203 0.01 12.50 -4.35
C LEU A 203 0.44 11.21 -3.64
N LEU A 204 -0.15 10.90 -2.47
CA LEU A 204 0.08 9.62 -1.78
C LEU A 204 -0.41 8.42 -2.61
N LEU A 205 -1.50 8.61 -3.37
CA LEU A 205 -2.12 7.55 -4.17
C LEU A 205 -1.39 7.32 -5.50
N LEU A 206 -0.74 8.35 -6.06
CA LEU A 206 0.18 8.21 -7.20
C LEU A 206 1.46 7.47 -6.79
N ILE A 207 2.01 7.74 -5.61
CA ILE A 207 3.16 7.01 -5.06
C ILE A 207 2.78 5.53 -4.83
N HIS A 208 1.64 5.25 -4.19
CA HIS A 208 1.17 3.88 -3.95
C HIS A 208 0.79 3.12 -5.24
N LYS A 209 0.15 3.77 -6.23
CA LYS A 209 -0.23 3.12 -7.50
C LYS A 209 0.96 2.91 -8.45
N ARG A 210 2.03 3.69 -8.32
CA ARG A 210 3.31 3.50 -9.04
C ARG A 210 4.23 2.50 -8.35
N SER A 211 4.09 2.33 -7.04
CA SER A 211 4.70 1.23 -6.27
C SER A 211 4.19 -0.15 -6.73
N SER A 212 2.95 -0.27 -7.21
CA SER A 212 2.48 -1.53 -7.81
C SER A 212 3.03 -1.81 -9.22
N GLU A 213 3.23 -0.78 -10.06
CA GLU A 213 3.98 -0.91 -11.34
C GLU A 213 5.45 -1.33 -11.10
N MET A 214 6.04 -0.91 -9.97
CA MET A 214 7.34 -1.36 -9.53
C MET A 214 7.31 -2.81 -9.03
N ASN A 215 6.27 -3.21 -8.28
CA ASN A 215 6.09 -4.61 -7.85
C ASN A 215 6.03 -5.58 -9.03
N ASP A 216 5.37 -5.26 -10.14
CA ASP A 216 5.35 -6.11 -11.34
C ASP A 216 6.70 -6.22 -12.05
N LEU A 217 7.52 -5.16 -11.98
CA LEU A 217 8.87 -5.16 -12.54
C LEU A 217 9.78 -6.19 -11.85
N PHE A 218 9.50 -6.51 -10.58
CA PHE A 218 10.31 -7.35 -9.69
C PHE A 218 9.61 -8.66 -9.26
N SER A 219 8.30 -8.82 -9.47
CA SER A 219 7.56 -10.09 -9.26
C SER A 219 7.85 -11.15 -10.33
N SER A 220 8.47 -10.75 -11.44
CA SER A 220 8.95 -11.70 -12.46
C SER A 220 9.98 -12.67 -11.86
N SER A 221 9.88 -13.95 -12.20
CA SER A 221 10.76 -15.07 -11.81
C SER A 221 12.27 -14.81 -11.93
N SER A 222 12.68 -13.75 -12.62
CA SER A 222 14.06 -13.32 -12.81
C SER A 222 14.74 -12.72 -11.57
N PHE A 223 14.01 -12.19 -10.57
CA PHE A 223 14.64 -11.59 -9.36
C PHE A 223 14.71 -12.52 -8.15
N LYS A 224 13.83 -13.55 -8.07
CA LYS A 224 13.91 -14.59 -7.03
C LYS A 224 15.31 -15.23 -6.95
N LYS A 225 15.96 -15.40 -8.09
CA LYS A 225 17.32 -15.99 -8.18
C LYS A 225 18.40 -15.21 -7.42
N TYR A 226 18.21 -13.90 -7.18
CA TYR A 226 19.14 -13.08 -6.40
C TYR A 226 18.75 -12.98 -4.92
N ALA A 227 17.48 -13.27 -4.58
CA ALA A 227 16.98 -13.24 -3.20
C ALA A 227 17.46 -14.44 -2.38
N ASP A 228 17.69 -15.60 -3.03
CA ASP A 228 18.10 -16.84 -2.38
C ASP A 228 19.64 -17.04 -2.36
N ALA A 229 20.40 -16.08 -2.87
CA ALA A 229 21.86 -16.13 -2.86
C ALA A 229 22.41 -15.72 -1.48
N SER A 230 22.83 -16.71 -0.68
CA SER A 230 23.51 -16.48 0.61
C SER A 230 24.76 -15.61 0.44
N PRO A 231 25.05 -14.70 1.39
CA PRO A 231 26.24 -13.87 1.33
C PRO A 231 27.46 -14.75 1.62
N ALA A 232 28.29 -14.99 0.61
CA ALA A 232 29.70 -15.19 0.89
C ALA A 232 30.23 -13.88 1.47
N SER A 233 30.63 -13.94 2.73
CA SER A 233 31.26 -12.93 3.56
C SER A 233 32.08 -11.86 2.81
N GLY A 234 31.76 -10.60 3.10
CA GLY A 234 32.68 -9.46 3.16
C GLY A 234 33.68 -9.27 2.02
N VAL A 235 33.39 -8.33 1.11
CA VAL A 235 34.45 -7.71 0.29
C VAL A 235 35.22 -6.75 1.20
N GLY A 236 36.21 -7.29 1.91
CA GLY A 236 37.38 -6.52 2.33
C GLY A 236 38.27 -6.34 1.12
N GLY A 237 38.56 -5.09 0.75
CA GLY A 237 39.59 -4.80 -0.23
C GLY A 237 40.94 -5.30 0.30
N SER A 238 41.50 -6.29 -0.37
CA SER A 238 42.92 -6.61 -0.27
C SER A 238 43.39 -7.15 -1.60
N ASP A 239 44.32 -6.42 -2.19
CA ASP A 239 45.10 -6.80 -3.35
C ASP A 239 45.62 -8.23 -3.20
N MET A 240 45.39 -9.05 -4.22
CA MET A 240 46.10 -10.31 -4.43
C MET A 240 46.38 -10.44 -5.92
N GLU A 241 47.54 -9.94 -6.35
CA GLU A 241 48.22 -10.46 -7.52
C GLU A 241 48.74 -11.87 -7.20
N ALA A 242 48.43 -12.83 -8.09
CA ALA A 242 49.21 -14.04 -8.27
C ALA A 242 49.04 -14.53 -9.71
N GLY A 243 50.17 -14.57 -10.44
CA GLY A 243 50.23 -14.98 -11.83
C GLY A 243 50.14 -16.49 -12.06
N GLY A 244 49.82 -16.87 -13.30
CA GLY A 244 49.89 -18.24 -13.80
C GLY A 244 48.78 -18.58 -14.81
N GLU A 245 49.12 -18.45 -16.09
CA GLU A 245 48.48 -19.02 -17.31
C GLU A 245 46.97 -18.79 -17.53
N GLY A 246 46.68 -17.86 -18.46
CA GLY A 246 45.35 -17.60 -19.00
C GLY A 246 44.59 -16.47 -18.30
N VAL A 247 45.22 -15.29 -18.16
CA VAL A 247 44.55 -14.11 -17.57
C VAL A 247 43.39 -13.70 -18.48
N VAL A 248 42.18 -14.11 -18.10
CA VAL A 248 40.96 -13.63 -18.74
C VAL A 248 40.77 -12.18 -18.32
N ASN A 249 40.91 -11.28 -19.29
CA ASN A 249 40.75 -9.84 -19.10
C ASN A 249 39.29 -9.55 -18.65
N LEU A 250 39.14 -8.93 -17.48
CA LEU A 250 37.86 -8.57 -16.87
C LEU A 250 37.49 -7.10 -17.05
N ASP A 251 38.28 -6.32 -17.78
CA ASP A 251 38.15 -4.86 -17.86
C ASP A 251 36.76 -4.47 -18.38
N ARG A 252 36.32 -5.12 -19.45
CA ARG A 252 34.99 -4.90 -20.03
C ARG A 252 33.85 -5.28 -19.07
N PHE A 253 34.03 -6.35 -18.29
CA PHE A 253 33.04 -6.76 -17.29
C PHE A 253 32.91 -5.72 -16.18
N PHE A 254 34.04 -5.19 -15.70
CA PHE A 254 34.02 -4.16 -14.68
C PHE A 254 33.51 -2.81 -15.21
N GLU A 255 33.77 -2.48 -16.48
CA GLU A 255 33.16 -1.32 -17.14
C GLU A 255 31.62 -1.42 -17.17
N ASP A 256 31.08 -2.58 -17.55
CA ASP A 256 29.64 -2.84 -17.53
C ASP A 256 29.07 -2.79 -16.10
N VAL A 257 29.80 -3.30 -15.10
CA VAL A 257 29.44 -3.22 -13.68
C VAL A 257 29.39 -1.78 -13.17
N GLU A 258 30.37 -0.95 -13.51
CA GLU A 258 30.35 0.47 -13.15
C GLU A 258 29.17 1.19 -13.83
N GLY A 259 28.87 0.83 -15.08
CA GLY A 259 27.68 1.31 -15.78
C GLY A 259 26.35 0.95 -15.09
N VAL A 260 26.28 -0.18 -14.38
CA VAL A 260 25.12 -0.56 -13.53
C VAL A 260 25.11 0.24 -12.24
N LYS A 261 26.26 0.40 -11.58
CA LYS A 261 26.37 1.17 -10.32
C LYS A 261 26.00 2.64 -10.51
N GLU A 262 26.37 3.26 -11.63
CA GLU A 262 25.99 4.65 -11.92
C GLU A 262 24.48 4.82 -12.09
N ASP A 263 23.79 3.89 -12.76
CA ASP A 263 22.33 3.96 -12.86
C ASP A 263 21.65 3.75 -11.49
N MET A 264 22.20 2.87 -10.64
CA MET A 264 21.73 2.69 -9.26
C MET A 264 21.92 3.96 -8.41
N LYS A 265 23.05 4.65 -8.51
CA LYS A 265 23.25 5.96 -7.86
C LYS A 265 22.19 6.96 -8.32
N GLY A 266 21.84 6.93 -9.61
CA GLY A 266 20.74 7.72 -10.17
C GLY A 266 19.37 7.41 -9.54
N LEU A 267 19.08 6.14 -9.26
CA LEU A 267 17.87 5.72 -8.54
C LEU A 267 17.85 6.22 -7.08
N GLU A 268 18.96 6.07 -6.35
CA GLU A 268 19.10 6.58 -4.98
C GLU A 268 18.91 8.11 -4.93
N ALA A 269 19.42 8.85 -5.92
CA ALA A 269 19.25 10.29 -6.01
C ALA A 269 17.79 10.69 -6.28
N LEU A 270 17.08 9.95 -7.13
CA LEU A 270 15.65 10.16 -7.38
C LEU A 270 14.81 9.88 -6.15
N TYR A 271 15.13 8.85 -5.38
CA TYR A 271 14.49 8.56 -4.10
C TYR A 271 14.57 9.75 -3.14
N LYS A 272 15.78 10.30 -2.95
CA LYS A 272 15.99 11.47 -2.10
C LYS A 272 15.22 12.70 -2.58
N ARG A 273 15.14 12.93 -3.90
CA ARG A 273 14.33 14.03 -4.48
C ARG A 273 12.83 13.86 -4.22
N LEU A 274 12.33 12.63 -4.33
CA LEU A 274 10.93 12.33 -4.03
C LEU A 274 10.61 12.54 -2.55
N GLN A 275 11.49 12.12 -1.64
CA GLN A 275 11.36 12.42 -0.21
C GLN A 275 11.32 13.93 0.06
N SER A 276 12.26 14.71 -0.51
CA SER A 276 12.26 16.18 -0.36
C SER A 276 10.97 16.81 -0.87
N THR A 277 10.50 16.41 -2.06
CA THR A 277 9.28 16.97 -2.65
C THR A 277 8.03 16.60 -1.85
N ASN A 278 8.03 15.42 -1.22
CA ASN A 278 6.97 15.01 -0.31
C ASN A 278 6.95 15.86 0.97
N GLU A 279 8.11 16.15 1.56
CA GLU A 279 8.20 17.07 2.71
C GLU A 279 7.76 18.49 2.34
N GLU A 280 8.19 19.01 1.19
CA GLU A 280 7.76 20.33 0.67
C GLU A 280 6.24 20.41 0.46
N THR A 281 5.59 19.29 0.09
CA THR A 281 4.14 19.25 -0.07
C THR A 281 3.40 19.44 1.24
N LYS A 282 3.94 18.97 2.37
CA LYS A 282 3.30 19.10 3.69
C LYS A 282 3.16 20.57 4.12
N THR A 283 3.99 21.45 3.59
CA THR A 283 4.01 22.89 3.90
C THR A 283 3.45 23.78 2.79
N ALA A 284 2.95 23.20 1.70
CA ALA A 284 2.38 23.98 0.59
C ALA A 284 0.96 24.45 0.92
N HIS A 285 0.69 25.74 0.75
CA HIS A 285 -0.58 26.38 1.12
C HIS A 285 -1.38 26.95 -0.06
N ASP A 286 -0.85 26.87 -1.28
CA ASP A 286 -1.53 27.37 -2.48
C ASP A 286 -1.56 26.35 -3.63
N ALA A 287 -2.63 26.42 -4.43
CA ALA A 287 -2.90 25.44 -5.49
C ALA A 287 -1.84 25.43 -6.62
N ARG A 288 -1.14 26.54 -6.86
CA ARG A 288 -0.09 26.62 -7.88
C ARG A 288 1.16 25.90 -7.41
N ALA A 289 1.57 26.11 -6.16
CA ALA A 289 2.69 25.41 -5.54
C ALA A 289 2.45 23.89 -5.52
N VAL A 290 1.27 23.43 -5.08
CA VAL A 290 0.96 21.99 -5.06
C VAL A 290 0.96 21.38 -6.47
N LYS A 291 0.46 22.11 -7.49
CA LYS A 291 0.50 21.64 -8.89
C LYS A 291 1.94 21.51 -9.42
N ALA A 292 2.83 22.45 -9.09
CA ALA A 292 4.22 22.39 -9.50
C ALA A 292 4.97 21.23 -8.82
N LEU A 293 4.78 21.04 -7.52
CA LEU A 293 5.35 19.92 -6.75
C LEU A 293 4.90 18.58 -7.32
N ARG A 294 3.61 18.45 -7.65
CA ARG A 294 3.07 17.25 -8.30
C ARG A 294 3.72 16.98 -9.65
N SER A 295 3.83 17.99 -10.52
CA SER A 295 4.48 17.82 -11.83
C SER A 295 5.93 17.38 -11.69
N ARG A 296 6.64 17.85 -10.66
CA ARG A 296 8.02 17.45 -10.37
C ARG A 296 8.08 15.99 -9.92
N MET A 297 7.21 15.57 -8.99
CA MET A 297 7.13 14.18 -8.54
C MET A 297 6.75 13.22 -9.66
N ASP A 298 5.80 13.61 -10.53
CA ASP A 298 5.41 12.80 -11.68
C ASP A 298 6.62 12.56 -12.62
N GLY A 299 7.44 13.59 -12.85
CA GLY A 299 8.67 13.48 -13.64
C GLY A 299 9.77 12.66 -12.97
N ASP A 300 9.93 12.77 -11.65
CA ASP A 300 10.90 11.96 -10.90
C ASP A 300 10.49 10.47 -10.90
N VAL A 301 9.21 10.15 -10.69
CA VAL A 301 8.72 8.75 -10.75
C VAL A 301 8.90 8.15 -12.13
N GLU A 302 8.63 8.90 -13.20
CA GLU A 302 8.87 8.43 -14.56
C GLU A 302 10.35 8.10 -14.79
N GLN A 303 11.27 8.92 -14.27
CA GLN A 303 12.70 8.66 -14.33
C GLN A 303 13.10 7.43 -13.51
N VAL A 304 12.49 7.20 -12.34
CA VAL A 304 12.72 5.99 -11.53
C VAL A 304 12.38 4.74 -12.34
N LEU A 305 11.20 4.69 -12.95
CA LEU A 305 10.76 3.55 -13.76
C LEU A 305 11.67 3.30 -14.96
N ARG A 306 12.07 4.36 -15.67
CA ARG A 306 12.99 4.26 -16.82
C ARG A 306 14.35 3.72 -16.39
N ARG A 307 14.93 4.24 -15.31
CA ARG A 307 16.24 3.80 -14.79
C ARG A 307 16.18 2.39 -14.22
N ALA A 308 15.14 2.03 -13.48
CA ALA A 308 14.97 0.68 -12.95
C ALA A 308 14.91 -0.38 -14.08
N LYS A 309 14.19 -0.08 -15.17
CA LYS A 309 14.19 -0.93 -16.38
C LYS A 309 15.56 -1.03 -17.02
N ALA A 310 16.31 0.07 -17.11
CA ALA A 310 17.67 0.07 -17.64
C ALA A 310 18.62 -0.79 -16.79
N VAL A 311 18.57 -0.64 -15.46
CA VAL A 311 19.39 -1.42 -14.52
C VAL A 311 19.07 -2.92 -14.64
N LYS A 312 17.78 -3.27 -14.70
CA LYS A 312 17.34 -4.65 -14.93
C LYS A 312 17.91 -5.21 -16.23
N GLY A 313 17.78 -4.48 -17.34
CA GLY A 313 18.31 -4.91 -18.64
C GLY A 313 19.83 -5.10 -18.64
N LYS A 314 20.57 -4.23 -17.95
CA LYS A 314 22.03 -4.36 -17.79
C LYS A 314 22.42 -5.55 -16.92
N LEU A 315 21.69 -5.83 -15.83
CA LEU A 315 21.91 -7.03 -15.01
C LEU A 315 21.66 -8.32 -15.80
N GLU A 316 20.59 -8.37 -16.59
CA GLU A 316 20.31 -9.51 -17.49
C GLU A 316 21.36 -9.66 -18.59
N ALA A 317 21.97 -8.56 -19.04
CA ALA A 317 23.11 -8.59 -19.97
C ALA A 317 24.37 -9.16 -19.29
N LEU A 318 24.68 -8.73 -18.06
CA LEU A 318 25.81 -9.26 -17.27
C LEU A 318 25.66 -10.76 -16.99
N ASP A 319 24.44 -11.24 -16.72
CA ASP A 319 24.19 -12.67 -16.56
C ASP A 319 24.43 -13.48 -17.85
N ARG A 320 24.00 -12.95 -18.99
CA ARG A 320 24.26 -13.56 -20.31
C ARG A 320 25.75 -13.57 -20.64
N ASP A 321 26.46 -12.52 -20.27
CA ASP A 321 27.91 -12.43 -20.44
C ASP A 321 28.63 -13.43 -19.52
N ASN A 322 28.18 -13.58 -18.27
CA ASN A 322 28.68 -14.61 -17.35
C ASN A 322 28.48 -16.03 -17.90
N ALA A 323 27.31 -16.33 -18.46
CA ALA A 323 27.05 -17.62 -19.10
C ALA A 323 27.95 -17.88 -20.32
N THR A 324 28.28 -16.83 -21.07
CA THR A 324 29.19 -16.91 -22.24
C THR A 324 30.63 -17.08 -21.81
N SER A 325 31.07 -16.35 -20.77
CA SER A 325 32.41 -16.45 -20.19
C SER A 325 32.75 -17.87 -19.73
N ARG A 326 31.75 -18.66 -19.29
CA ARG A 326 31.94 -20.07 -18.89
C ARG A 326 32.41 -21.00 -20.01
N LYS A 327 32.24 -20.59 -21.27
CA LYS A 327 32.68 -21.34 -22.44
C LYS A 327 34.16 -21.08 -22.77
N VAL A 328 34.78 -20.08 -22.15
CA VAL A 328 36.19 -19.76 -22.33
C VAL A 328 37.04 -20.76 -21.52
N PRO A 329 38.15 -21.29 -22.09
CA PRO A 329 39.07 -22.14 -21.36
C PRO A 329 39.54 -21.49 -20.06
N GLY A 330 39.53 -22.22 -18.94
CA GLY A 330 39.89 -21.70 -17.61
C GLY A 330 38.78 -20.92 -16.87
N CYS A 331 37.66 -20.60 -17.53
CA CYS A 331 36.54 -19.86 -16.93
C CYS A 331 35.29 -20.70 -16.66
N GLY A 332 35.41 -22.03 -16.67
CA GLY A 332 34.28 -22.93 -16.43
C GLY A 332 33.59 -22.71 -15.07
N PRO A 333 32.41 -23.33 -14.86
CA PRO A 333 31.67 -23.23 -13.61
C PRO A 333 32.55 -23.52 -12.39
N GLY A 334 32.55 -22.61 -11.41
CA GLY A 334 33.33 -22.75 -10.18
C GLY A 334 34.81 -22.34 -10.28
N SER A 335 35.28 -21.84 -11.44
CA SER A 335 36.57 -21.17 -11.56
C SER A 335 36.65 -19.88 -10.73
N SER A 336 37.85 -19.38 -10.47
CA SER A 336 38.04 -18.09 -9.77
C SER A 336 37.31 -16.95 -10.50
N THR A 337 37.46 -16.87 -11.81
CA THR A 337 36.79 -15.89 -12.67
C THR A 337 35.27 -16.01 -12.62
N ASP A 338 34.72 -17.23 -12.71
CA ASP A 338 33.27 -17.46 -12.63
C ASP A 338 32.70 -17.09 -11.25
N ARG A 339 33.42 -17.41 -10.15
CA ARG A 339 33.01 -17.02 -8.78
C ARG A 339 32.98 -15.51 -8.61
N THR A 340 34.04 -14.81 -9.03
CA THR A 340 34.11 -13.34 -8.93
C THR A 340 32.97 -12.69 -9.70
N ARG A 341 32.77 -13.08 -10.96
CA ARG A 341 31.72 -12.51 -11.82
C ARG A 341 30.32 -12.80 -11.29
N THR A 342 30.06 -14.03 -10.83
CA THR A 342 28.77 -14.43 -10.26
C THR A 342 28.48 -13.68 -8.96
N SER A 343 29.48 -13.55 -8.08
CA SER A 343 29.34 -12.83 -6.81
C SER A 343 29.04 -11.34 -7.00
N VAL A 344 29.75 -10.67 -7.92
CA VAL A 344 29.53 -9.25 -8.23
C VAL A 344 28.13 -9.01 -8.76
N VAL A 345 27.66 -9.80 -9.74
CA VAL A 345 26.32 -9.63 -10.31
C VAL A 345 25.22 -9.93 -9.27
N ALA A 346 25.40 -10.96 -8.43
CA ALA A 346 24.48 -11.24 -7.33
C ALA A 346 24.42 -10.08 -6.32
N GLY A 347 25.57 -9.48 -5.97
CA GLY A 347 25.63 -8.31 -5.10
C GLY A 347 24.91 -7.10 -5.66
N LEU A 348 25.06 -6.83 -6.97
CA LEU A 348 24.32 -5.78 -7.66
C LEU A 348 22.81 -6.06 -7.68
N GLY A 349 22.41 -7.31 -7.93
CA GLY A 349 21.00 -7.73 -7.89
C GLY A 349 20.36 -7.50 -6.52
N LYS A 350 21.08 -7.83 -5.43
CA LYS A 350 20.64 -7.55 -4.07
C LYS A 350 20.54 -6.04 -3.80
N LYS A 351 21.56 -5.26 -4.19
CA LYS A 351 21.54 -3.81 -4.00
C LYS A 351 20.36 -3.14 -4.72
N LEU A 352 20.04 -3.57 -5.95
CA LEU A 352 18.87 -3.06 -6.67
C LEU A 352 17.58 -3.35 -5.89
N LYS A 353 17.45 -4.57 -5.34
CA LYS A 353 16.29 -4.95 -4.54
C LYS A 353 16.17 -4.04 -3.31
N ASP A 354 17.24 -3.88 -2.54
CA ASP A 354 17.24 -3.03 -1.33
C ASP A 354 16.82 -1.59 -1.68
N ILE A 355 17.39 -1.00 -2.74
CA ILE A 355 16.99 0.32 -3.24
C ILE A 355 15.50 0.35 -3.59
N MET A 356 14.94 -0.72 -4.16
CA MET A 356 13.56 -0.75 -4.60
C MET A 356 12.55 -1.03 -3.49
N ASP A 357 12.98 -1.72 -2.44
CA ASP A 357 12.20 -1.90 -1.21
C ASP A 357 12.04 -0.54 -0.47
N ASP A 358 13.03 0.35 -0.54
CA ASP A 358 12.93 1.70 0.05
C ASP A 358 11.82 2.58 -0.56
N PHE A 359 11.40 2.30 -1.81
CA PHE A 359 10.26 2.97 -2.46
C PHE A 359 8.89 2.37 -2.09
N GLN A 360 8.86 1.27 -1.32
CA GLN A 360 7.63 0.56 -0.94
C GLN A 360 7.08 1.00 0.43
N VAL A 361 7.80 1.84 1.18
CA VAL A 361 7.44 2.31 2.54
C VAL A 361 6.51 3.51 2.54
#